data_AF-A0A838TT01-F1
#
_entry.id   AF-A0A838TT01-F1
#
_cell.length_a   1.000
_cell.length_b   1.000
_cell.length_c   1.000
_cell.angle_alpha   90.00
_cell.angle_beta   90.00
_cell.angle_gamma   90.00
#
_symmetry.space_group_name_H-M   'P 1'
#
loop_
_entity.id
_entity.type
_entity.pdbx_description
1 polymer ?
#
loop_
_entity_poly.entity_id
_entity_poly.type
_entity_poly.pdbx_seq_one_letter_code
_entity_poly.pdbx_strand_id
1 'polypeptide(L)'
;NIPLMVQGASVNWHWFYPAFDVSFKNNDELIKAGRKYNAVGYINSGWTDDPQTLMRLSWPDMAYGSIASWQSEPINQLAFFQKYTKIIYPAALAATVEKAHLALMRSESFIRKAVGQTDFALWEDPFSVKSLQMYEKNKENLHKGRLAAEEAQIYLRDALKSGIDTTSLFAMLVGAKELDLLALKYLYAGNIAEMHKKYSKKRDLKEFRMIMGEVTAYYHSKTVDMYDAIVETKEMFRKAWLNEYTPFRLGIPMAKFDMELQYWFKISKRLNTLAWNYKDNEELPNLQSLLQRQ
;
A
#
# COMPACT_ATOMS: atom_id res chain seq x y z
N ASN A 1 7.83 -24.79 37.86
CA ASN A 1 7.42 -24.17 36.58
C ASN A 1 7.66 -22.68 36.64
N ILE A 2 8.49 -22.15 35.73
CA ILE A 2 8.62 -20.70 35.53
C ILE A 2 7.40 -20.26 34.72
N PRO A 3 6.61 -19.27 35.19
CA PRO A 3 5.49 -18.73 34.40
C PRO A 3 5.98 -18.23 33.04
N LEU A 4 5.32 -18.70 31.97
CA LEU A 4 5.64 -18.34 30.59
C LEU A 4 4.44 -17.63 29.97
N MET A 5 4.68 -16.54 29.26
CA MET A 5 3.70 -15.95 28.34
C MET A 5 4.20 -16.10 26.91
N VAL A 6 3.27 -16.26 25.98
CA VAL A 6 3.55 -16.20 24.54
C VAL A 6 3.11 -14.85 23.99
N GLN A 7 3.93 -14.26 23.13
CA GLN A 7 3.63 -12.97 22.50
C GLN A 7 3.54 -13.15 20.99
N GLY A 8 2.35 -12.92 20.44
CA GLY A 8 2.14 -12.69 19.01
C GLY A 8 2.11 -11.20 18.69
N ALA A 9 1.85 -10.87 17.43
CA ALA A 9 1.83 -9.48 17.00
C ALA A 9 0.86 -9.22 15.86
N SER A 10 0.21 -8.04 15.91
CA SER A 10 -0.44 -7.44 14.75
C SER A 10 0.64 -7.02 13.78
N VAL A 11 0.66 -7.55 12.55
CA VAL A 11 1.76 -7.29 11.60
C VAL A 11 1.52 -5.96 10.89
N ASN A 12 1.81 -4.85 11.58
CA ASN A 12 1.42 -3.48 11.21
C ASN A 12 2.56 -2.45 11.15
N TRP A 13 3.79 -2.85 11.46
CA TRP A 13 4.91 -1.93 11.70
C TRP A 13 5.86 -1.71 10.51
N HIS A 14 5.61 -2.39 9.37
CA HIS A 14 6.31 -2.20 8.10
C HIS A 14 5.33 -2.17 6.90
N TRP A 15 4.09 -1.81 7.17
CA TRP A 15 2.99 -2.05 6.24
C TRP A 15 1.97 -0.92 6.30
N PHE A 16 1.52 -0.44 5.13
CA PHE A 16 0.41 0.55 5.08
C PHE A 16 -0.90 -0.06 5.54
N TYR A 17 -1.09 -1.35 5.26
CA TYR A 17 -2.20 -2.13 5.76
C TYR A 17 -1.66 -3.40 6.43
N PRO A 18 -2.19 -3.86 7.57
CA PRO A 18 -1.63 -5.01 8.24
C PRO A 18 -1.72 -6.30 7.41
N ALA A 19 -0.66 -7.11 7.50
CA ALA A 19 -0.58 -8.40 6.81
C ALA A 19 -1.36 -9.49 7.56
N PHE A 20 -2.70 -9.41 7.51
CA PHE A 20 -3.60 -10.28 8.28
C PHE A 20 -3.39 -11.79 8.03
N ASP A 21 -3.08 -12.18 6.79
CA ASP A 21 -2.78 -13.58 6.46
C ASP A 21 -1.55 -14.11 7.21
N VAL A 22 -0.58 -13.23 7.47
CA VAL A 22 0.64 -13.55 8.23
C VAL A 22 0.39 -13.52 9.73
N SER A 23 -0.21 -12.43 10.24
CA SER A 23 -0.44 -12.26 11.67
C SER A 23 -1.41 -13.30 12.23
N PHE A 24 -2.51 -13.63 11.53
CA PHE A 24 -3.47 -14.63 12.00
C PHE A 24 -2.81 -15.99 12.13
N LYS A 25 -2.04 -16.40 11.12
CA LYS A 25 -1.30 -17.67 11.13
C LYS A 25 -0.26 -17.71 12.26
N ASN A 26 0.53 -16.64 12.42
CA ASN A 26 1.54 -16.56 13.47
C ASN A 26 0.90 -16.64 14.86
N ASN A 27 -0.22 -15.95 15.06
CA ASN A 27 -0.95 -15.95 16.32
C ASN A 27 -1.49 -17.35 16.65
N ASP A 28 -2.08 -18.05 15.68
CA ASP A 28 -2.56 -19.43 15.87
C ASP A 28 -1.42 -20.39 16.25
N GLU A 29 -0.27 -20.30 15.56
CA GLU A 29 0.89 -21.15 15.83
C GLU A 29 1.51 -20.89 17.22
N LEU A 30 1.63 -19.62 17.61
CA LEU A 30 2.15 -19.23 18.92
C LEU A 30 1.21 -19.61 20.07
N ILE A 31 -0.10 -19.44 19.88
CA ILE A 31 -1.10 -19.85 20.87
C ILE A 31 -1.08 -21.38 21.04
N LYS A 32 -1.00 -22.14 19.93
CA LYS A 32 -0.86 -23.60 19.96
C LYS A 32 0.39 -24.03 20.72
N ALA A 33 1.53 -23.38 20.47
CA ALA A 33 2.77 -23.63 21.20
C ALA A 33 2.63 -23.27 22.68
N GLY A 34 2.00 -22.15 23.01
CA GLY A 34 1.73 -21.72 24.39
C GLY A 34 0.92 -22.76 25.16
N ARG A 35 -0.12 -23.34 24.57
CA ARG A 35 -0.90 -24.43 25.17
C ARG A 35 -0.05 -25.66 25.44
N LYS A 36 0.77 -26.08 24.48
CA LYS A 36 1.66 -27.24 24.63
C LYS A 36 2.62 -27.10 25.81
N TYR A 37 3.08 -25.88 26.11
CA TYR A 37 4.04 -25.60 27.18
C TYR A 37 3.42 -24.94 28.41
N ASN A 38 2.09 -25.00 28.59
CA ASN A 38 1.37 -24.44 29.73
C ASN A 38 1.65 -22.95 29.98
N ALA A 39 1.68 -22.15 28.91
CA ALA A 39 1.76 -20.70 29.03
C ALA A 39 0.56 -20.15 29.82
N VAL A 40 0.81 -19.19 30.70
CA VAL A 40 -0.19 -18.58 31.60
C VAL A 40 -0.95 -17.43 30.94
N GLY A 41 -0.53 -17.00 29.75
CA GLY A 41 -1.19 -15.92 29.03
C GLY A 41 -0.63 -15.69 27.64
N TYR A 42 -1.36 -14.85 26.90
CA TYR A 42 -1.05 -14.42 25.54
C TYR A 42 -1.02 -12.90 25.46
N ILE A 43 0.01 -12.34 24.83
CA ILE A 43 0.14 -10.91 24.54
C ILE A 43 0.01 -10.74 23.03
N ASN A 44 -0.84 -9.82 22.58
CA ASN A 44 -0.86 -9.39 21.18
C ASN A 44 -0.27 -7.98 21.09
N SER A 45 0.98 -7.88 20.61
CA SER A 45 1.64 -6.57 20.48
C SER A 45 1.29 -5.90 19.15
N GLY A 46 0.99 -4.60 19.19
CA GLY A 46 0.94 -3.74 18.01
C GLY A 46 2.12 -2.77 18.05
N TRP A 47 3.06 -2.93 17.13
CA TRP A 47 4.26 -2.08 17.04
C TRP A 47 4.01 -0.92 16.06
N THR A 48 4.75 0.18 16.23
CA THR A 48 4.58 1.42 15.43
C THR A 48 5.95 1.95 15.00
N ASP A 49 6.81 1.03 14.57
CA ASP A 49 8.20 1.31 14.17
C ASP A 49 8.24 2.26 12.96
N ASP A 50 7.32 2.09 12.01
CA ASP A 50 7.11 3.03 10.92
C ASP A 50 6.38 4.30 11.40
N PRO A 51 6.91 5.51 11.13
CA PRO A 51 6.22 6.77 11.42
C PRO A 51 4.88 6.98 10.69
N GLN A 52 4.40 6.03 9.87
CA GLN A 52 3.13 6.08 9.15
C GLN A 52 2.05 5.11 9.67
N THR A 53 2.32 4.31 10.70
CA THR A 53 1.34 3.32 11.18
C THR A 53 0.05 3.96 11.73
N LEU A 54 -1.09 3.69 11.09
CA LEU A 54 -2.43 3.98 11.62
C LEU A 54 -2.96 2.77 12.40
N MET A 55 -3.03 2.88 13.73
CA MET A 55 -3.36 1.74 14.60
C MET A 55 -4.81 1.24 14.41
N ARG A 56 -5.75 2.08 13.97
CA ARG A 56 -7.12 1.67 13.59
C ARG A 56 -7.14 0.56 12.54
N LEU A 57 -6.18 0.53 11.63
CA LEU A 57 -6.08 -0.52 10.61
C LEU A 57 -5.81 -1.89 11.23
N SER A 58 -5.22 -1.93 12.43
CA SER A 58 -4.82 -3.14 13.15
C SER A 58 -5.91 -3.70 14.08
N TRP A 59 -7.08 -3.05 14.18
CA TRP A 59 -8.15 -3.51 15.04
C TRP A 59 -8.64 -4.94 14.75
N PRO A 60 -8.78 -5.39 13.50
CA PRO A 60 -9.13 -6.78 13.23
C PRO A 60 -8.09 -7.77 13.75
N ASP A 61 -6.80 -7.42 13.67
CA ASP A 61 -5.70 -8.21 14.22
C ASP A 61 -5.74 -8.31 15.75
N MET A 62 -6.02 -7.18 16.42
CA MET A 62 -6.20 -7.13 17.86
C MET A 62 -7.38 -8.00 18.30
N ALA A 63 -8.50 -7.90 17.60
CA ALA A 63 -9.67 -8.73 17.83
C ALA A 63 -9.36 -10.21 17.60
N TYR A 64 -8.70 -10.56 16.50
CA TYR A 64 -8.31 -11.93 16.17
C TYR A 64 -7.45 -12.56 17.28
N GLY A 65 -6.37 -11.90 17.70
CA GLY A 65 -5.51 -12.40 18.77
C GLY A 65 -6.26 -12.59 20.09
N SER A 66 -7.18 -11.67 20.40
CA SER A 66 -8.01 -11.76 21.60
C SER A 66 -8.95 -12.97 21.57
N ILE A 67 -9.70 -13.16 20.48
CA ILE A 67 -10.64 -14.28 20.39
C ILE A 67 -9.90 -15.62 20.23
N ALA A 68 -8.78 -15.67 19.50
CA ALA A 68 -8.01 -16.90 19.28
C ALA A 68 -7.47 -17.47 20.60
N SER A 69 -7.05 -16.61 21.53
CA SER A 69 -6.58 -17.05 22.85
C SER A 69 -7.68 -17.75 23.67
N TRP A 70 -8.95 -17.44 23.44
CA TRP A 70 -10.11 -18.02 24.14
C TRP A 70 -10.69 -19.27 23.49
N GLN A 71 -10.32 -19.61 22.25
CA GLN A 71 -10.84 -20.80 21.54
C GLN A 71 -9.95 -22.02 21.76
N SER A 72 -10.50 -23.22 21.95
CA SER A 72 -9.68 -24.44 22.05
C SER A 72 -8.97 -24.78 20.73
N GLU A 73 -9.56 -24.42 19.60
CA GLU A 73 -9.05 -24.65 18.24
C GLU A 73 -8.77 -23.33 17.51
N PRO A 74 -7.92 -23.33 16.46
CA PRO A 74 -7.69 -22.16 15.62
C PRO A 74 -8.98 -21.58 15.03
N ILE A 75 -9.04 -20.26 14.89
CA ILE A 75 -10.20 -19.60 14.28
C ILE A 75 -10.19 -19.86 12.77
N ASN A 76 -11.36 -20.16 12.21
CA ASN A 76 -11.50 -20.19 10.75
C ASN A 76 -11.26 -18.78 10.17
N GLN A 77 -10.05 -18.55 9.66
CA GLN A 77 -9.58 -17.28 9.11
C GLN A 77 -10.46 -16.80 7.93
N LEU A 78 -10.96 -17.72 7.11
CA LEU A 78 -11.83 -17.39 5.96
C LEU A 78 -13.19 -16.84 6.40
N ALA A 79 -13.67 -17.22 7.59
CA ALA A 79 -14.94 -16.75 8.14
C ALA A 79 -14.77 -15.61 9.15
N PHE A 80 -13.53 -15.20 9.45
CA PHE A 80 -13.26 -14.22 10.50
C PHE A 80 -13.91 -12.86 10.21
N PHE A 81 -13.65 -12.28 9.03
CA PHE A 81 -14.19 -10.95 8.69
C PHE A 81 -15.71 -10.92 8.68
N GLN A 82 -16.37 -11.98 8.21
CA GLN A 82 -17.82 -12.09 8.28
C GLN A 82 -18.35 -11.98 9.71
N LYS A 83 -17.72 -12.66 10.66
CA LYS A 83 -18.12 -12.61 12.08
C LYS A 83 -17.76 -11.28 12.72
N TYR A 84 -16.54 -10.80 12.45
CA TYR A 84 -16.03 -9.52 12.94
C TYR A 84 -16.96 -8.38 12.54
N THR A 85 -17.28 -8.24 11.24
CA THR A 85 -18.08 -7.11 10.77
C THR A 85 -19.53 -7.16 11.24
N LYS A 86 -20.11 -8.36 11.44
CA LYS A 86 -21.45 -8.51 12.04
C LYS A 86 -21.52 -8.04 13.50
N ILE A 87 -20.40 -8.06 14.22
CA ILE A 87 -20.32 -7.58 15.60
C ILE A 87 -20.09 -6.06 15.62
N ILE A 88 -19.21 -5.57 14.76
CA ILE A 88 -18.79 -4.15 14.76
C ILE A 88 -19.80 -3.24 14.06
N TYR A 89 -20.48 -3.74 13.02
CA TYR A 89 -21.34 -2.92 12.17
C TYR A 89 -22.79 -3.43 12.16
N PRO A 90 -23.77 -2.53 11.96
CA PRO A 90 -25.15 -2.92 11.74
C PRO A 90 -25.30 -3.86 10.54
N ALA A 91 -26.33 -4.70 10.54
CA ALA A 91 -26.55 -5.73 9.52
C ALA A 91 -26.56 -5.18 8.07
N ALA A 92 -27.10 -3.97 7.88
CA ALA A 92 -27.13 -3.30 6.58
C ALA A 92 -25.73 -2.93 6.03
N LEU A 93 -24.73 -2.82 6.89
CA LEU A 93 -23.37 -2.36 6.55
C LEU A 93 -22.33 -3.50 6.62
N ALA A 94 -22.55 -4.48 7.51
CA ALA A 94 -21.60 -5.55 7.81
C ALA A 94 -21.09 -6.31 6.57
N ALA A 95 -21.98 -6.62 5.62
CA ALA A 95 -21.61 -7.34 4.40
C ALA A 95 -20.75 -6.49 3.44
N THR A 96 -20.99 -5.19 3.35
CA THR A 96 -20.18 -4.27 2.53
C THR A 96 -18.78 -4.09 3.13
N VAL A 97 -18.70 -3.93 4.46
CA VAL A 97 -17.41 -3.78 5.15
C VAL A 97 -16.61 -5.08 5.17
N GLU A 98 -17.28 -6.24 5.20
CA GLU A 98 -16.63 -7.55 5.03
C GLU A 98 -15.90 -7.61 3.68
N LYS A 99 -16.59 -7.24 2.60
CA LYS A 99 -15.99 -7.21 1.25
C LYS A 99 -14.81 -6.23 1.18
N ALA A 100 -14.90 -5.08 1.83
CA ALA A 100 -13.80 -4.12 1.94
C ALA A 100 -12.56 -4.73 2.62
N HIS A 101 -12.72 -5.40 3.77
CA HIS A 101 -11.61 -6.08 4.45
C HIS A 101 -10.98 -7.17 3.59
N LEU A 102 -11.80 -8.00 2.92
CA LEU A 102 -11.31 -9.06 2.06
C LEU A 102 -10.53 -8.51 0.85
N ALA A 103 -11.00 -7.41 0.26
CA ALA A 103 -10.32 -6.72 -0.84
C ALA A 103 -8.99 -6.10 -0.39
N LEU A 104 -8.97 -5.44 0.78
CA LEU A 104 -7.75 -4.91 1.39
C LEU A 104 -6.72 -5.99 1.69
N MET A 105 -7.14 -7.11 2.30
CA MET A 105 -6.27 -8.25 2.59
C MET A 105 -5.67 -8.86 1.32
N ARG A 106 -6.45 -8.96 0.23
CA ARG A 106 -5.94 -9.39 -1.08
C ARG A 106 -4.92 -8.39 -1.64
N SER A 107 -5.26 -7.11 -1.60
CA SER A 107 -4.40 -6.04 -2.11
C SER A 107 -3.04 -6.02 -1.40
N GLU A 108 -3.05 -5.99 -0.06
CA GLU A 108 -1.86 -6.08 0.79
C GLU A 108 -1.02 -7.30 0.41
N SER A 109 -1.61 -8.50 0.36
CA SER A 109 -0.87 -9.74 0.09
C SER A 109 -0.21 -9.73 -1.29
N PHE A 110 -0.92 -9.27 -2.34
CA PHE A 110 -0.35 -9.18 -3.68
C PHE A 110 0.78 -8.15 -3.76
N ILE A 111 0.60 -6.98 -3.17
CA ILE A 111 1.59 -5.90 -3.23
C ILE A 111 2.82 -6.27 -2.40
N ARG A 112 2.65 -6.77 -1.18
CA ARG A 112 3.77 -7.26 -0.35
C ARG A 112 4.55 -8.38 -1.03
N LYS A 113 3.89 -9.31 -1.73
CA LYS A 113 4.58 -10.33 -2.54
C LYS A 113 5.41 -9.73 -3.67
N ALA A 114 4.99 -8.59 -4.21
CA ALA A 114 5.69 -7.90 -5.29
C ALA A 114 6.90 -7.10 -4.81
N VAL A 115 6.78 -6.36 -3.70
CA VAL A 115 7.77 -5.36 -3.29
C VAL A 115 8.39 -5.57 -1.91
N GLY A 116 7.95 -6.57 -1.15
CA GLY A 116 8.33 -6.73 0.25
C GLY A 116 7.64 -5.69 1.14
N GLN A 117 8.37 -5.15 2.12
CA GLN A 117 7.89 -4.12 3.07
C GLN A 117 7.30 -2.92 2.32
N THR A 118 5.98 -2.71 2.46
CA THR A 118 5.26 -1.77 1.60
C THR A 118 5.57 -0.32 1.97
N ASP A 119 5.75 -0.05 3.26
CA ASP A 119 6.11 1.28 3.77
C ASP A 119 7.43 1.77 3.15
N PHE A 120 8.48 0.95 3.20
CA PHE A 120 9.76 1.24 2.58
C PHE A 120 9.63 1.34 1.05
N ALA A 121 8.95 0.38 0.43
CA ALA A 121 8.84 0.30 -1.03
C ALA A 121 8.20 1.54 -1.67
N LEU A 122 7.23 2.18 -1.01
CA LEU A 122 6.61 3.41 -1.55
C LEU A 122 7.57 4.59 -1.57
N TRP A 123 8.53 4.64 -0.65
CA TRP A 123 9.49 5.75 -0.60
C TRP A 123 10.79 5.47 -1.34
N GLU A 124 10.97 4.28 -1.93
CA GLU A 124 12.12 3.93 -2.75
C GLU A 124 12.10 4.62 -4.12
N ASP A 125 13.26 4.74 -4.79
CA ASP A 125 13.31 5.19 -6.18
C ASP A 125 12.71 4.11 -7.11
N PRO A 126 11.57 4.36 -7.79
CA PRO A 126 10.92 3.36 -8.63
C PRO A 126 11.68 3.11 -9.95
N PHE A 127 12.64 3.96 -10.31
CA PHE A 127 13.51 3.80 -11.49
C PHE A 127 14.88 3.18 -11.15
N SER A 128 15.13 2.85 -9.89
CA SER A 128 16.35 2.12 -9.50
C SER A 128 16.40 0.74 -10.15
N VAL A 129 17.61 0.19 -10.30
CA VAL A 129 17.81 -1.16 -10.86
C VAL A 129 17.00 -2.20 -10.06
N LYS A 130 17.00 -2.09 -8.73
CA LYS A 130 16.24 -2.97 -7.82
C LYS A 130 14.74 -2.88 -8.10
N SER A 131 14.19 -1.66 -8.14
CA SER A 131 12.74 -1.44 -8.32
C SER A 131 12.25 -1.89 -9.71
N LEU A 132 13.02 -1.63 -10.76
CA LEU A 132 12.70 -2.10 -12.10
C LEU A 132 12.75 -3.63 -12.20
N GLN A 133 13.73 -4.29 -11.55
CA GLN A 133 13.75 -5.75 -11.47
C GLN A 133 12.56 -6.32 -10.69
N MET A 134 12.11 -5.64 -9.63
CA MET A 134 10.90 -6.03 -8.90
C MET A 134 9.66 -5.92 -9.80
N TYR A 135 9.51 -4.81 -10.53
CA TYR A 135 8.44 -4.62 -11.50
C TYR A 135 8.41 -5.73 -12.56
N GLU A 136 9.53 -5.99 -13.24
CA GLU A 136 9.60 -7.00 -14.31
C GLU A 136 9.20 -8.40 -13.82
N LYS A 137 9.58 -8.75 -12.59
CA LYS A 137 9.25 -10.05 -11.99
C LYS A 137 7.81 -10.14 -11.49
N ASN A 138 7.20 -9.01 -11.11
CA ASN A 138 5.96 -9.00 -10.32
C ASN A 138 4.85 -8.12 -10.90
N LYS A 139 4.91 -7.78 -12.19
CA LYS A 139 3.90 -6.94 -12.88
C LYS A 139 2.47 -7.41 -12.64
N GLU A 140 2.23 -8.72 -12.68
CA GLU A 140 0.91 -9.31 -12.45
C GLU A 140 0.43 -9.11 -11.01
N ASN A 141 1.31 -9.33 -10.03
CA ASN A 141 0.99 -9.11 -8.60
C ASN A 141 0.69 -7.63 -8.33
N LEU A 142 1.48 -6.70 -8.88
CA LEU A 142 1.23 -5.26 -8.76
C LEU A 142 -0.13 -4.89 -9.35
N HIS A 143 -0.47 -5.41 -10.54
CA HIS A 143 -1.74 -5.15 -11.19
C HIS A 143 -2.93 -5.70 -10.39
N LYS A 144 -2.88 -6.97 -9.96
CA LYS A 144 -3.90 -7.60 -9.12
C LYS A 144 -4.07 -6.87 -7.78
N GLY A 145 -2.96 -6.48 -7.18
CA GLY A 145 -2.93 -5.71 -5.94
C GLY A 145 -3.63 -4.36 -6.08
N ARG A 146 -3.35 -3.65 -7.18
CA ARG A 146 -4.02 -2.38 -7.50
C ARG A 146 -5.53 -2.54 -7.70
N LEU A 147 -5.95 -3.51 -8.50
CA LEU A 147 -7.38 -3.77 -8.73
C LEU A 147 -8.12 -4.10 -7.42
N ALA A 148 -7.49 -4.88 -6.53
CA ALA A 148 -8.05 -5.19 -5.21
C ALA A 148 -8.11 -3.95 -4.30
N ALA A 149 -7.14 -3.03 -4.40
CA ALA A 149 -7.20 -1.76 -3.69
C ALA A 149 -8.37 -0.89 -4.18
N GLU A 150 -8.54 -0.78 -5.50
CA GLU A 150 -9.65 -0.05 -6.13
C GLU A 150 -11.01 -0.65 -5.74
N GLU A 151 -11.12 -1.99 -5.72
CA GLU A 151 -12.30 -2.72 -5.24
C GLU A 151 -12.62 -2.37 -3.76
N ALA A 152 -11.61 -2.34 -2.89
CA ALA A 152 -11.79 -1.92 -1.50
C ALA A 152 -12.28 -0.47 -1.39
N GLN A 153 -11.71 0.44 -2.18
CA GLN A 153 -12.13 1.84 -2.21
C GLN A 153 -13.61 1.98 -2.58
N ILE A 154 -14.11 1.18 -3.54
CA ILE A 154 -15.54 1.17 -3.92
C ILE A 154 -16.41 0.81 -2.71
N TYR A 155 -16.13 -0.31 -2.05
CA TYR A 155 -16.91 -0.76 -0.89
C TYR A 155 -16.84 0.22 0.29
N LEU A 156 -15.67 0.81 0.54
CA LEU A 156 -15.47 1.77 1.63
C LEU A 156 -16.19 3.10 1.36
N ARG A 157 -16.15 3.59 0.13
CA ARG A 157 -16.89 4.80 -0.25
C ARG A 157 -18.40 4.59 -0.15
N ASP A 158 -18.88 3.41 -0.50
CA ASP A 158 -20.29 3.06 -0.31
C ASP A 158 -20.67 2.98 1.18
N ALA A 159 -19.85 2.28 1.98
CA ALA A 159 -20.02 2.17 3.41
C ALA A 159 -20.05 3.55 4.12
N LEU A 160 -19.18 4.46 3.71
CA LEU A 160 -19.10 5.83 4.25
C LEU A 160 -20.37 6.66 4.04
N LYS A 161 -21.20 6.37 3.04
CA LYS A 161 -22.48 7.07 2.82
C LYS A 161 -23.47 6.86 3.96
N SER A 162 -23.31 5.79 4.74
CA SER A 162 -24.18 5.50 5.89
C SER A 162 -24.02 6.49 7.04
N GLY A 163 -22.89 7.21 7.11
CA GLY A 163 -22.55 8.08 8.24
C GLY A 163 -22.14 7.33 9.53
N ILE A 164 -22.07 6.00 9.49
CA ILE A 164 -21.70 5.15 10.64
C ILE A 164 -20.20 4.88 10.61
N ASP A 165 -19.53 4.98 11.78
CA ASP A 165 -18.10 4.70 11.97
C ASP A 165 -17.21 5.31 10.87
N THR A 166 -17.51 6.56 10.50
CA THR A 166 -16.84 7.24 9.40
C THR A 166 -15.34 7.38 9.65
N THR A 167 -14.92 7.43 10.91
CA THR A 167 -13.50 7.51 11.28
C THR A 167 -12.73 6.24 10.90
N SER A 168 -13.20 5.05 11.29
CA SER A 168 -12.46 3.82 11.02
C SER A 168 -12.57 3.40 9.56
N LEU A 169 -13.76 3.56 8.96
CA LEU A 169 -13.94 3.32 7.52
C LEU A 169 -13.09 4.28 6.66
N PHE A 170 -12.92 5.53 7.09
CA PHE A 170 -12.03 6.47 6.41
C PHE A 170 -10.57 6.08 6.57
N ALA A 171 -10.12 5.61 7.74
CA ALA A 171 -8.77 5.10 7.91
C ALA A 171 -8.51 3.90 6.97
N MET A 172 -9.45 2.95 6.88
CA MET A 172 -9.36 1.84 5.92
C MET A 172 -9.26 2.33 4.47
N LEU A 173 -9.98 3.39 4.13
CA LEU A 173 -9.92 3.99 2.80
C LEU A 173 -8.54 4.61 2.53
N VAL A 174 -7.91 5.21 3.53
CA VAL A 174 -6.51 5.68 3.43
C VAL A 174 -5.58 4.50 3.14
N GLY A 175 -5.68 3.41 3.90
CA GLY A 175 -4.86 2.21 3.64
C GLY A 175 -5.04 1.65 2.23
N ALA A 176 -6.29 1.66 1.70
CA ALA A 176 -6.55 1.29 0.31
C ALA A 176 -5.88 2.24 -0.70
N LYS A 177 -5.89 3.56 -0.44
CA LYS A 177 -5.25 4.56 -1.29
C LYS A 177 -3.72 4.47 -1.27
N GLU A 178 -3.12 4.17 -0.12
CA GLU A 178 -1.66 3.98 0.00
C GLU A 178 -1.20 2.73 -0.77
N LEU A 179 -1.94 1.62 -0.66
CA LEU A 179 -1.69 0.41 -1.45
C LEU A 179 -1.84 0.66 -2.95
N ASP A 180 -2.91 1.33 -3.38
CA ASP A 180 -3.14 1.72 -4.78
C ASP A 180 -2.00 2.61 -5.29
N LEU A 181 -1.63 3.66 -4.55
CA LEU A 181 -0.52 4.57 -4.89
C LEU A 181 0.80 3.82 -5.06
N LEU A 182 1.12 2.90 -4.15
CA LEU A 182 2.32 2.06 -4.23
C LEU A 182 2.33 1.19 -5.49
N ALA A 183 1.22 0.49 -5.78
CA ALA A 183 1.14 -0.32 -6.98
C ALA A 183 1.22 0.52 -8.25
N LEU A 184 0.51 1.66 -8.29
CA LEU A 184 0.51 2.62 -9.38
C LEU A 184 1.92 3.14 -9.68
N LYS A 185 2.67 3.54 -8.64
CA LYS A 185 4.05 4.02 -8.73
C LYS A 185 4.95 3.04 -9.48
N TYR A 186 4.94 1.77 -9.10
CA TYR A 186 5.78 0.74 -9.74
C TYR A 186 5.29 0.42 -11.16
N LEU A 187 3.97 0.33 -11.37
CA LEU A 187 3.40 0.07 -12.69
C LEU A 187 3.75 1.19 -13.69
N TYR A 188 3.65 2.44 -13.27
CA TYR A 188 3.96 3.59 -14.11
C TYR A 188 5.46 3.70 -14.39
N ALA A 189 6.32 3.55 -13.39
CA ALA A 189 7.77 3.58 -13.59
C ALA A 189 8.25 2.45 -14.50
N GLY A 190 7.75 1.24 -14.29
CA GLY A 190 8.03 0.08 -15.13
C GLY A 190 7.55 0.27 -16.57
N ASN A 191 6.34 0.78 -16.75
CA ASN A 191 5.83 1.09 -18.09
C ASN A 191 6.65 2.19 -18.79
N ILE A 192 7.06 3.24 -18.08
CA ILE A 192 7.97 4.28 -18.61
C ILE A 192 9.30 3.65 -19.03
N ALA A 193 9.85 2.73 -18.25
CA ALA A 193 11.09 2.03 -18.58
C ALA A 193 10.96 1.10 -19.80
N GLU A 194 9.86 0.34 -19.89
CA GLU A 194 9.52 -0.48 -21.06
C GLU A 194 9.43 0.38 -22.33
N MET A 195 8.73 1.52 -22.24
CA MET A 195 8.61 2.47 -23.35
C MET A 195 9.99 3.00 -23.74
N HIS A 196 10.77 3.53 -22.80
CA HIS A 196 12.13 4.03 -23.07
C HIS A 196 13.00 2.98 -23.79
N LYS A 197 12.99 1.73 -23.30
CA LYS A 197 13.72 0.62 -23.92
C LYS A 197 13.23 0.31 -25.34
N LYS A 198 11.91 0.31 -25.58
CA LYS A 198 11.33 0.11 -26.91
C LYS A 198 11.78 1.19 -27.89
N TYR A 199 11.80 2.46 -27.48
CA TYR A 199 12.18 3.59 -28.35
C TYR A 199 13.66 3.69 -28.63
N SER A 200 14.52 3.32 -27.68
CA SER A 200 15.97 3.29 -27.89
C SER A 200 16.39 2.45 -29.11
N LYS A 201 15.58 1.44 -29.48
CA LYS A 201 15.82 0.56 -30.63
C LYS A 201 15.28 1.10 -31.95
N LYS A 202 14.15 1.83 -31.92
CA LYS A 202 13.45 2.29 -33.14
C LYS A 202 13.96 3.63 -33.65
N ARG A 203 14.36 4.54 -32.75
CA ARG A 203 14.89 5.89 -33.05
C ARG A 203 13.97 6.80 -33.89
N ASP A 204 12.66 6.60 -33.83
CA ASP A 204 11.64 7.39 -34.53
C ASP A 204 11.11 8.54 -33.66
N LEU A 205 11.27 9.80 -34.11
CA LEU A 205 10.83 11.00 -33.39
C LEU A 205 9.32 11.11 -33.19
N LYS A 206 8.53 10.72 -34.20
CA LYS A 206 7.07 10.86 -34.14
C LYS A 206 6.49 9.87 -33.12
N GLU A 207 6.93 8.62 -33.16
CA GLU A 207 6.53 7.58 -32.22
C GLU A 207 6.98 7.93 -30.79
N PHE A 208 8.22 8.44 -30.63
CA PHE A 208 8.70 8.92 -29.34
C PHE A 208 7.86 10.06 -28.78
N ARG A 209 7.53 11.08 -29.58
CA ARG A 209 6.71 12.22 -29.12
C ARG A 209 5.30 11.82 -28.70
N MET A 210 4.65 10.90 -29.41
CA MET A 210 3.31 10.41 -29.01
C MET A 210 3.35 9.76 -27.63
N ILE A 211 4.36 8.92 -27.39
CA ILE A 211 4.57 8.22 -26.12
C ILE A 211 4.88 9.19 -25.00
N MET A 212 5.75 10.17 -25.27
CA MET A 212 6.07 11.21 -24.30
C MET A 212 4.83 12.02 -23.93
N GLY A 213 3.89 12.21 -24.86
CA GLY A 213 2.56 12.75 -24.56
C GLY A 213 1.85 11.99 -23.45
N GLU A 214 1.83 10.65 -23.49
CA GLU A 214 1.20 9.83 -22.43
C GLU A 214 1.90 9.90 -21.07
N VAL A 215 3.19 10.26 -21.05
CA VAL A 215 4.00 10.29 -19.83
C VAL A 215 4.03 11.67 -19.20
N THR A 216 4.09 12.72 -20.02
CA THR A 216 4.40 14.08 -19.54
C THR A 216 3.45 15.18 -20.02
N ALA A 217 2.37 14.87 -20.76
CA ALA A 217 1.36 15.87 -21.10
C ALA A 217 0.80 16.55 -19.85
N TYR A 218 0.53 17.85 -19.98
CA TYR A 218 0.25 18.74 -18.86
C TYR A 218 -1.07 18.43 -18.13
N TYR A 219 -2.09 17.92 -18.83
CA TYR A 219 -3.43 17.74 -18.26
C TYR A 219 -3.73 16.31 -17.83
N HIS A 220 -3.32 15.32 -18.63
CA HIS A 220 -3.59 13.90 -18.37
C HIS A 220 -2.39 13.08 -18.84
N SER A 221 -1.55 12.70 -17.89
CA SER A 221 -0.38 11.87 -18.16
C SER A 221 0.03 11.12 -16.92
N LYS A 222 0.84 10.06 -17.10
CA LYS A 222 1.29 9.24 -15.98
C LYS A 222 1.98 10.06 -14.89
N THR A 223 2.73 11.10 -15.25
CA THR A 223 3.35 11.97 -14.23
C THR A 223 2.34 12.88 -13.52
N VAL A 224 1.32 13.38 -14.21
CA VAL A 224 0.27 14.22 -13.61
C VAL A 224 -0.63 13.39 -12.70
N ASP A 225 -1.05 12.20 -13.15
CA ASP A 225 -1.81 11.24 -12.35
C ASP A 225 -1.09 10.92 -11.02
N MET A 226 0.24 10.81 -11.04
CA MET A 226 1.03 10.61 -9.82
C MET A 226 0.97 11.81 -8.88
N TYR A 227 0.98 13.05 -9.39
CA TYR A 227 0.83 14.23 -8.53
C TYR A 227 -0.50 14.20 -7.79
N ASP A 228 -1.58 13.96 -8.54
CA ASP A 228 -2.93 13.95 -8.00
C ASP A 228 -3.09 12.83 -6.96
N ALA A 229 -2.60 11.62 -7.29
CA ALA A 229 -2.64 10.49 -6.37
C ALA A 229 -1.83 10.73 -5.08
N ILE A 230 -0.64 11.36 -5.19
CA ILE A 230 0.21 11.68 -4.03
C ILE A 230 -0.45 12.74 -3.16
N VAL A 231 -0.94 13.84 -3.75
CA VAL A 231 -1.55 14.96 -3.01
C VAL A 231 -2.84 14.52 -2.33
N GLU A 232 -3.72 13.79 -3.04
CA GLU A 232 -4.95 13.25 -2.46
C GLU A 232 -4.63 12.33 -1.27
N THR A 233 -3.72 11.37 -1.47
CA THR A 233 -3.37 10.39 -0.43
C THR A 233 -2.71 11.05 0.77
N LYS A 234 -1.85 12.07 0.56
CA LYS A 234 -1.22 12.85 1.63
C LYS A 234 -2.28 13.53 2.52
N GLU A 235 -3.24 14.22 1.93
CA GLU A 235 -4.27 14.92 2.70
C GLU A 235 -5.22 13.96 3.41
N MET A 236 -5.54 12.84 2.77
CA MET A 236 -6.31 11.77 3.38
C MET A 236 -5.58 11.19 4.60
N PHE A 237 -4.29 10.87 4.46
CA PHE A 237 -3.45 10.38 5.55
C PHE A 237 -3.38 11.37 6.70
N ARG A 238 -3.13 12.67 6.41
CA ARG A 238 -3.09 13.73 7.41
C ARG A 238 -4.39 13.77 8.23
N LYS A 239 -5.54 13.66 7.56
CA LYS A 239 -6.84 13.62 8.22
C LYS A 239 -7.00 12.36 9.07
N ALA A 240 -6.62 11.19 8.57
CA ALA A 240 -6.71 9.94 9.32
C ALA A 240 -5.81 9.97 10.57
N TRP A 241 -4.57 10.47 10.44
CA TRP A 241 -3.65 10.65 11.56
C TRP A 241 -4.27 11.52 12.66
N LEU A 242 -4.79 12.70 12.31
CA LEU A 242 -5.35 13.64 13.28
C LEU A 242 -6.66 13.15 13.94
N ASN A 243 -7.27 12.09 13.42
CA ASN A 243 -8.41 11.41 14.06
C ASN A 243 -8.00 10.33 15.09
N GLU A 244 -6.72 9.99 15.16
CA GLU A 244 -6.21 8.92 16.03
C GLU A 244 -5.08 9.39 16.95
N TYR A 245 -4.23 10.29 16.47
CA TYR A 245 -3.04 10.75 17.16
C TYR A 245 -3.03 12.27 17.32
N THR A 246 -2.17 12.75 18.22
CA THR A 246 -1.82 14.16 18.29
C THR A 246 -0.97 14.55 17.07
N PRO A 247 -0.75 15.85 16.80
CA PRO A 247 0.18 16.30 15.76
C PRO A 247 1.64 15.86 15.97
N PHE A 248 1.96 15.23 17.10
CA PHE A 248 3.28 14.68 17.38
C PHE A 248 3.71 13.74 16.25
N ARG A 249 4.92 13.93 15.71
CA ARG A 249 5.52 13.20 14.57
C ARG A 249 4.82 13.31 13.21
N LEU A 250 3.62 13.89 13.08
CA LEU A 250 2.91 14.04 11.79
C LEU A 250 3.77 14.71 10.69
N GLY A 251 4.68 15.60 11.06
CA GLY A 251 5.59 16.23 10.09
C GLY A 251 6.46 15.24 9.30
N ILE A 252 6.81 14.08 9.88
CA ILE A 252 7.66 13.07 9.25
C ILE A 252 6.98 12.42 8.03
N PRO A 253 5.78 11.81 8.16
CA PRO A 253 5.10 11.23 7.00
C PRO A 253 4.72 12.29 5.97
N MET A 254 4.35 13.50 6.39
CA MET A 254 4.06 14.60 5.45
C MET A 254 5.28 14.95 4.59
N ALA A 255 6.47 15.01 5.20
CA ALA A 255 7.71 15.25 4.47
C ALA A 255 8.03 14.13 3.46
N LYS A 256 7.74 12.85 3.78
CA LYS A 256 7.89 11.74 2.84
C LYS A 256 7.00 11.92 1.58
N PHE A 257 5.74 12.30 1.76
CA PHE A 257 4.83 12.63 0.64
C PHE A 257 5.34 13.83 -0.16
N ASP A 258 5.83 14.88 0.50
CA ASP A 258 6.38 16.06 -0.18
C ASP A 258 7.62 15.73 -1.01
N MET A 259 8.52 14.89 -0.47
CA MET A 259 9.69 14.40 -1.20
C MET A 259 9.31 13.55 -2.41
N GLU A 260 8.26 12.73 -2.30
CA GLU A 260 7.77 11.93 -3.42
C GLU A 260 7.14 12.82 -4.49
N LEU A 261 6.32 13.80 -4.12
CA LEU A 261 5.73 14.77 -5.05
C LEU A 261 6.82 15.55 -5.81
N GLN A 262 7.80 16.09 -5.08
CA GLN A 262 8.93 16.80 -5.69
C GLN A 262 9.75 15.91 -6.61
N TYR A 263 9.90 14.63 -6.26
CA TYR A 263 10.58 13.68 -7.13
C TYR A 263 9.84 13.51 -8.46
N TRP A 264 8.52 13.29 -8.43
CA TRP A 264 7.73 13.18 -9.66
C TRP A 264 7.72 14.47 -10.49
N PHE A 265 7.74 15.66 -9.86
CA PHE A 265 7.93 16.93 -10.59
C PHE A 265 9.25 16.96 -11.35
N LYS A 266 10.35 16.50 -10.73
CA LYS A 266 11.66 16.39 -11.38
C LYS A 266 11.61 15.39 -12.54
N ILE A 267 10.98 14.22 -12.36
CA ILE A 267 10.82 13.21 -13.41
C ILE A 267 10.11 13.79 -14.62
N SER A 268 8.93 14.40 -14.43
CA SER A 268 8.17 14.99 -15.53
C SER A 268 8.95 16.09 -16.25
N LYS A 269 9.64 16.97 -15.50
CA LYS A 269 10.46 18.02 -16.10
C LYS A 269 11.59 17.44 -16.95
N ARG A 270 12.35 16.47 -16.43
CA ARG A 270 13.48 15.85 -17.15
C ARG A 270 13.03 15.13 -18.41
N LEU A 271 11.93 14.38 -18.30
CA LEU A 271 11.33 13.67 -19.42
C LEU A 271 10.73 14.64 -20.47
N ASN A 272 10.06 15.71 -20.04
CA ASN A 272 9.61 16.76 -20.96
C ASN A 272 10.79 17.42 -21.69
N THR A 273 11.87 17.77 -20.98
CA THR A 273 13.07 18.34 -21.60
C THR A 273 13.68 17.37 -22.64
N LEU A 274 13.73 16.08 -22.35
CA LEU A 274 14.15 15.06 -23.32
C LEU A 274 13.22 15.04 -24.54
N ALA A 275 11.90 15.04 -24.33
CA ALA A 275 10.90 15.03 -25.40
C ALA A 275 11.03 16.23 -26.37
N TRP A 276 11.32 17.41 -25.82
CA TRP A 276 11.50 18.65 -26.61
C TRP A 276 12.81 18.69 -27.39
N ASN A 277 13.89 18.15 -26.82
CA ASN A 277 15.22 18.25 -27.40
C ASN A 277 15.59 17.06 -28.30
N TYR A 278 14.90 15.92 -28.18
CA TYR A 278 15.17 14.72 -28.97
C TYR A 278 14.98 14.96 -30.47
N LYS A 279 15.95 14.50 -31.26
CA LYS A 279 15.96 14.56 -32.73
C LYS A 279 15.90 13.16 -33.33
N ASP A 280 15.47 13.08 -34.60
CA ASP A 280 15.47 11.82 -35.34
C ASP A 280 16.86 11.17 -35.37
N ASN A 281 16.91 9.84 -35.22
CA ASN A 281 18.12 9.03 -35.19
C ASN A 281 19.09 9.29 -34.02
N GLU A 282 18.74 10.13 -33.04
CA GLU A 282 19.53 10.35 -31.84
C GLU A 282 19.46 9.15 -30.88
N GLU A 283 20.53 8.89 -30.14
CA GLU A 283 20.53 7.86 -29.10
C GLU A 283 19.91 8.41 -27.82
N LEU A 284 18.96 7.67 -27.24
CA LEU A 284 18.35 8.08 -25.98
C LEU A 284 19.35 7.94 -24.83
N PRO A 285 19.38 8.90 -23.88
CA PRO A 285 20.22 8.79 -22.71
C PRO A 285 19.84 7.57 -21.86
N ASN A 286 20.76 7.06 -21.06
CA ASN A 286 20.42 5.99 -20.13
C ASN A 286 19.34 6.46 -19.14
N LEU A 287 18.24 5.71 -19.04
CA LEU A 287 17.08 6.10 -18.23
C LEU A 287 17.43 6.27 -16.75
N GLN A 288 18.26 5.39 -16.18
CA GLN A 288 18.66 5.48 -14.78
C GLN A 288 19.47 6.75 -14.53
N SER A 289 20.42 7.07 -15.41
CA SER A 289 21.19 8.32 -15.31
C SER A 289 20.31 9.56 -15.43
N LEU A 290 19.26 9.49 -16.26
CA LEU A 290 18.30 10.58 -16.45
C LEU A 290 17.41 10.77 -15.22
N LEU A 291 16.92 9.68 -14.63
CA LEU A 291 15.87 9.72 -13.62
C LEU A 291 16.35 9.52 -12.19
N GLN A 292 17.65 9.33 -11.97
CA GLN A 292 18.22 9.12 -10.65
C GLN A 292 17.71 10.15 -9.63
N ARG A 293 17.23 9.63 -8.49
CA ARG A 293 16.93 10.43 -7.31
C ARG A 293 18.22 11.07 -6.81
N GLN A 294 18.32 12.39 -6.94
CA GLN A 294 19.38 13.23 -6.37
C GLN A 294 18.96 13.75 -5.02
#